data_AF-A0A163M331-F1
#
_entry.id   AF-A0A163M331-F1
#
_cell.length_a   1.000
_cell.length_b   1.000
_cell.length_c   1.000
_cell.angle_alpha   90.00
_cell.angle_beta   90.00
_cell.angle_gamma   90.00
#
_symmetry.space_group_name_H-M   'P 1'
#
loop_
_entity.id
_entity.type
_entity.pdbx_description
1 polymer ?
#
loop_
_entity_poly.entity_id
_entity_poly.type
_entity_poly.pdbx_seq_one_letter_code
_entity_poly.pdbx_strand_id
1 'polypeptide(L)'
;MDSFGTDDGIYLSQMCALLVDAPKQGYKLKFWAKKDDRAKYANRPVPTWFLEKLKKTRDTEDGQPARNPLKPADRPLTTAMDFLHFAIQQEIEKLAKTPQSLIPEDLVTRKDNDLALPWNKAVETAKALGDEAMQADLETIRDAVEVNFTNYMQDIRDVVNYLAQKADSQWTSTRSQMEGGKTSSVKENRPGVLGECINKFSSFLQIEQHYAKVFHEMAMDSLVSTTLKMDIMVNDGRLVQTLKGSCAYLRTVTKGKYNKYCYVVAYDVLARIKSDVCAKKSKLNGICNTVVPSIYPAMHMDRRWIRKYKDIRLLGK
;
A
#
# COMPACT_ATOMS: atom_id res chain seq x y z
N MET A 1 -6.69 23.18 -36.21
CA MET A 1 -7.64 22.86 -37.28
C MET A 1 -8.58 21.79 -36.76
N ASP A 2 -9.87 22.12 -36.64
CA ASP A 2 -10.87 21.24 -36.03
C ASP A 2 -11.23 20.08 -36.96
N SER A 3 -10.69 18.90 -36.65
CA SER A 3 -10.92 17.65 -37.39
C SER A 3 -12.39 17.18 -37.36
N PHE A 4 -13.23 17.72 -36.47
CA PHE A 4 -14.63 17.30 -36.28
C PHE A 4 -15.59 17.85 -37.34
N GLY A 5 -15.21 18.94 -38.03
CA GLY A 5 -16.01 19.54 -39.11
C GLY A 5 -15.69 19.01 -40.50
N THR A 6 -14.88 17.95 -40.61
CA THR A 6 -14.52 17.33 -41.90
C THR A 6 -15.62 16.38 -42.36
N ASP A 7 -15.75 16.18 -43.67
CA ASP A 7 -16.74 15.25 -44.25
C ASP A 7 -16.64 13.84 -43.65
N ASP A 8 -15.42 13.36 -43.40
CA ASP A 8 -15.17 12.09 -42.72
C ASP A 8 -15.69 12.09 -41.27
N GLY A 9 -15.48 13.18 -40.52
CA GLY A 9 -15.96 13.33 -39.15
C GLY A 9 -17.48 13.39 -39.07
N ILE A 10 -18.10 14.15 -39.98
CA ILE A 10 -19.55 14.26 -40.12
C ILE A 10 -20.15 12.91 -40.49
N TYR A 11 -19.62 12.23 -41.51
CA TYR A 11 -20.07 10.90 -41.93
C TYR A 11 -20.03 9.89 -40.77
N LEU A 12 -18.89 9.77 -40.08
CA LEU A 12 -18.75 8.83 -38.97
C LEU A 12 -19.71 9.17 -37.81
N SER A 13 -19.91 10.45 -37.51
CA SER A 13 -20.85 10.88 -36.47
C SER A 13 -22.31 10.49 -36.80
N GLN A 14 -22.72 10.68 -38.06
CA GLN A 14 -24.05 10.32 -38.55
C GLN A 14 -24.24 8.80 -38.57
N MET A 15 -23.22 8.04 -39.01
CA MET A 15 -23.24 6.58 -38.97
C MET A 15 -23.36 6.05 -37.54
N CYS A 16 -22.61 6.62 -36.58
CA CYS A 16 -22.74 6.25 -35.17
C CYS A 16 -24.15 6.53 -34.63
N ALA A 17 -24.74 7.67 -34.95
CA ALA A 17 -26.11 8.00 -34.53
C ALA A 17 -27.14 6.99 -35.06
N LEU A 18 -27.05 6.61 -36.35
CA LEU A 18 -27.95 5.64 -36.95
C LEU A 18 -27.75 4.21 -36.39
N LEU A 19 -26.52 3.84 -36.07
CA LEU A 19 -26.20 2.51 -35.51
C LEU A 19 -26.70 2.33 -34.08
N VAL A 20 -26.80 3.39 -33.29
CA VAL A 20 -27.34 3.33 -31.91
C VAL A 20 -28.82 2.91 -31.92
N ASP A 21 -29.61 3.40 -32.88
CA ASP A 21 -31.04 3.09 -32.99
C ASP A 21 -31.34 1.93 -33.96
N ALA A 22 -30.33 1.39 -34.63
CA ALA A 22 -30.49 0.32 -35.61
C ALA A 22 -31.29 -0.91 -35.11
N PRO A 23 -31.12 -1.40 -33.86
CA PRO A 23 -31.90 -2.53 -33.37
C PRO A 23 -33.41 -2.25 -33.27
N LYS A 24 -33.80 -1.00 -32.98
CA LYS A 24 -35.21 -0.59 -32.84
C LYS A 24 -35.85 -0.30 -34.19
N GLN A 25 -35.07 0.24 -35.13
CA GLN A 25 -35.52 0.61 -36.47
C GLN A 25 -35.40 -0.53 -37.50
N GLY A 26 -34.89 -1.70 -37.09
CA GLY A 26 -34.67 -2.84 -37.97
C GLY A 26 -33.54 -2.65 -38.99
N TYR A 27 -32.69 -1.63 -38.83
CA TYR A 27 -31.56 -1.41 -39.72
C TYR A 27 -30.45 -2.44 -39.49
N LYS A 28 -29.81 -2.86 -40.58
CA LYS A 28 -28.65 -3.77 -40.55
C LYS A 28 -27.49 -3.13 -41.31
N LEU A 29 -26.30 -3.17 -40.72
CA LEU A 29 -25.09 -2.69 -41.38
C LEU A 29 -24.72 -3.64 -42.52
N LYS A 30 -24.68 -3.11 -43.75
CA LYS A 30 -24.25 -3.85 -44.94
C LYS A 30 -22.79 -4.29 -44.81
N PHE A 31 -22.51 -5.53 -45.18
CA PHE A 31 -21.17 -6.11 -45.05
C PHE A 31 -20.10 -5.33 -45.83
N TRP A 32 -20.41 -4.89 -47.05
CA TRP A 32 -19.49 -4.10 -47.87
C TRP A 32 -19.22 -2.71 -47.29
N ALA A 33 -20.24 -2.02 -46.77
CA ALA A 33 -20.05 -0.72 -46.10
C ALA A 33 -19.09 -0.85 -44.90
N LYS A 34 -19.24 -1.91 -44.09
CA LYS A 34 -18.31 -2.21 -43.00
C LYS A 34 -16.88 -2.50 -43.49
N LYS A 35 -16.73 -3.20 -44.62
CA LYS A 35 -15.43 -3.53 -45.21
C LYS A 35 -14.74 -2.26 -45.73
N ASP A 36 -15.49 -1.39 -46.40
CA ASP A 36 -14.99 -0.15 -46.97
C ASP A 36 -14.61 0.86 -45.88
N ASP A 37 -15.45 1.03 -44.85
CA ASP A 37 -15.14 1.89 -43.70
C ASP A 37 -13.89 1.40 -42.96
N ARG A 38 -13.73 0.07 -42.81
CA ARG A 38 -12.49 -0.50 -42.24
C ARG A 38 -11.29 -0.22 -43.13
N ALA A 39 -11.40 -0.38 -44.44
CA ALA A 39 -10.29 -0.09 -45.34
C ALA A 39 -9.88 1.40 -45.29
N LYS A 40 -10.85 2.31 -45.17
CA LYS A 40 -10.62 3.76 -45.16
C LYS A 40 -10.11 4.30 -43.82
N TYR A 41 -10.63 3.80 -42.70
CA TYR A 41 -10.38 4.41 -41.37
C TYR A 41 -9.53 3.56 -40.41
N ALA A 42 -9.35 2.25 -40.65
CA ALA A 42 -8.64 1.38 -39.69
C ALA A 42 -7.14 1.66 -39.59
N ASN A 43 -6.54 2.31 -40.59
CA ASN A 43 -5.11 2.63 -40.60
C ASN A 43 -4.77 3.93 -39.82
N ARG A 44 -5.74 4.56 -39.16
CA ARG A 44 -5.49 5.77 -38.36
C ARG A 44 -4.75 5.41 -37.05
N PRO A 45 -3.71 6.18 -36.66
CA PRO A 45 -2.93 5.88 -35.46
C PRO A 45 -3.76 6.08 -34.20
N VAL A 46 -3.86 5.02 -33.39
CA VAL A 46 -4.63 5.03 -32.14
C VAL A 46 -3.89 5.85 -31.07
N PRO A 47 -4.57 6.74 -30.33
CA PRO A 47 -3.93 7.49 -29.23
C PRO A 47 -3.43 6.58 -28.09
N THR A 48 -2.34 6.98 -27.44
CA THR A 48 -1.70 6.22 -26.35
C THR A 48 -2.64 6.05 -25.15
N TRP A 49 -3.34 7.12 -24.76
CA TRP A 49 -4.33 7.09 -23.68
C TRP A 49 -5.47 6.10 -23.97
N PHE A 50 -5.84 5.95 -25.24
CA PHE A 50 -6.88 5.01 -25.66
C PHE A 50 -6.35 3.57 -25.66
N LEU A 51 -5.09 3.35 -26.04
CA LEU A 51 -4.44 2.05 -25.94
C LEU A 51 -4.28 1.59 -24.48
N GLU A 52 -3.95 2.50 -23.56
CA GLU A 52 -3.88 2.17 -22.12
C GLU A 52 -5.26 1.83 -21.54
N LYS A 53 -6.30 2.59 -21.91
CA LYS A 53 -7.67 2.25 -21.56
C LYS A 53 -8.06 0.88 -22.14
N LEU A 54 -7.75 0.65 -23.41
CA LEU A 54 -8.00 -0.62 -24.07
C LEU A 54 -7.26 -1.76 -23.39
N LYS A 55 -6.00 -1.59 -22.98
CA LYS A 55 -5.27 -2.60 -22.19
C LYS A 55 -5.97 -2.90 -20.87
N LYS A 56 -6.43 -1.87 -20.14
CA LYS A 56 -7.22 -2.05 -18.90
C LYS A 56 -8.59 -2.72 -19.12
N THR A 57 -9.13 -2.70 -20.34
CA THR A 57 -10.41 -3.34 -20.70
C THR A 57 -10.28 -4.61 -21.56
N ARG A 58 -9.10 -4.89 -22.14
CA ARG A 58 -8.77 -6.04 -23.03
C ARG A 58 -7.94 -7.09 -22.29
N ASP A 59 -8.12 -7.20 -20.98
CA ASP A 59 -7.85 -8.46 -20.27
C ASP A 59 -8.86 -9.57 -20.64
N THR A 60 -9.72 -9.32 -21.64
CA THR A 60 -10.64 -10.29 -22.25
C THR A 60 -10.38 -10.46 -23.77
N GLU A 61 -9.94 -11.68 -24.08
CA GLU A 61 -10.28 -12.52 -25.24
C GLU A 61 -9.52 -12.42 -26.57
N ASP A 62 -9.05 -11.28 -27.09
CA ASP A 62 -8.41 -11.29 -28.43
C ASP A 62 -7.15 -10.43 -28.53
N GLY A 63 -6.03 -11.05 -28.20
CA GLY A 63 -4.67 -10.52 -28.28
C GLY A 63 -4.14 -10.36 -29.71
N GLN A 64 -4.81 -9.59 -30.57
CA GLN A 64 -4.09 -9.00 -31.70
C GLN A 64 -3.37 -7.73 -31.22
N PRO A 65 -2.01 -7.70 -31.26
CA PRO A 65 -1.27 -6.48 -30.95
C PRO A 65 -1.77 -5.39 -31.90
N ALA A 66 -2.11 -4.22 -31.35
CA ALA A 66 -2.48 -3.06 -32.15
C ALA A 66 -1.41 -2.88 -33.23
N ARG A 67 -1.79 -2.98 -34.51
CA ARG A 67 -0.87 -2.73 -35.63
C ARG A 67 -0.27 -1.33 -35.42
N ASN A 68 1.04 -1.31 -35.21
CA ASN A 68 1.88 -0.14 -34.94
C ASN A 68 1.58 0.60 -33.63
N PRO A 69 2.04 0.10 -32.47
CA PRO A 69 2.23 0.96 -31.31
C PRO A 69 3.46 1.83 -31.59
N LEU A 70 3.24 3.03 -32.15
CA LEU A 70 4.27 4.06 -32.11
C LEU A 70 4.64 4.28 -30.64
N LYS A 71 5.93 4.27 -30.31
CA LYS A 71 6.39 4.57 -28.96
C LYS A 71 5.86 5.97 -28.59
N PRO A 72 5.32 6.16 -27.37
CA PRO A 72 4.80 7.45 -26.92
C PRO A 72 5.79 8.63 -27.08
N ALA A 73 7.09 8.34 -27.02
CA ALA A 73 8.16 9.32 -27.17
C ALA A 73 8.35 9.86 -28.60
N ASP A 74 7.88 9.14 -29.63
CA ASP A 74 8.13 9.46 -31.04
C ASP A 74 6.91 10.08 -31.74
N ARG A 75 5.81 10.32 -31.02
CA ARG A 75 4.58 10.91 -31.58
C ARG A 75 4.39 12.34 -31.05
N PRO A 76 4.18 13.34 -31.93
CA PRO A 76 3.81 14.67 -31.47
C PRO A 76 2.46 14.61 -30.73
N LEU A 77 2.37 15.29 -29.58
CA LEU A 77 1.12 15.51 -28.87
C LEU A 77 0.24 16.40 -29.75
N THR A 78 -0.78 15.83 -30.39
CA THR A 78 -1.60 16.57 -31.38
C THR A 78 -3.01 16.87 -30.89
N THR A 79 -3.54 16.13 -29.92
CA THR A 79 -4.90 16.33 -29.40
C THR A 79 -4.91 16.80 -27.94
N ALA A 80 -5.97 17.50 -27.54
CA ALA A 80 -6.15 17.93 -26.15
C ALA A 80 -6.08 16.76 -25.14
N MET A 81 -6.59 15.59 -25.51
CA MET A 81 -6.52 14.39 -24.68
C MET A 81 -5.10 13.84 -24.56
N ASP A 82 -4.28 13.94 -25.61
CA ASP A 82 -2.86 13.54 -25.55
C ASP A 82 -2.11 14.46 -24.59
N PHE A 83 -2.33 15.78 -24.65
CA PHE A 83 -1.73 16.74 -23.72
C PHE A 83 -2.16 16.51 -22.27
N LEU A 84 -3.46 16.26 -22.02
CA LEU A 84 -3.98 15.98 -20.67
C LEU A 84 -3.40 14.68 -20.11
N HIS A 85 -3.39 13.61 -20.91
CA HIS A 85 -2.86 12.33 -20.50
C HIS A 85 -1.36 12.42 -20.18
N PHE A 86 -0.58 13.10 -21.03
CA PHE A 86 0.83 13.35 -20.80
C PHE A 86 1.07 14.20 -19.54
N ALA A 87 0.32 15.28 -19.34
CA ALA A 87 0.44 16.13 -18.14
C ALA A 87 0.11 15.34 -16.86
N ILE A 88 -0.94 14.53 -16.89
CA ILE A 88 -1.29 13.65 -15.76
C ILE A 88 -0.18 12.62 -15.50
N GLN A 89 0.35 11.98 -16.55
CA GLN A 89 1.47 11.04 -16.40
C GLN A 89 2.71 11.72 -15.81
N GLN A 90 3.04 12.93 -16.26
CA GLN A 90 4.14 13.70 -15.67
C GLN A 90 3.89 14.02 -14.20
N GLU A 91 2.68 14.43 -13.81
CA GLU A 91 2.36 14.69 -12.41
C GLU A 91 2.40 13.41 -11.57
N ILE A 92 1.90 12.28 -12.10
CA ILE A 92 2.01 10.97 -11.45
C ILE A 92 3.49 10.57 -11.30
N GLU A 93 4.31 10.77 -12.33
CA GLU A 93 5.74 10.48 -12.27
C GLU A 93 6.46 11.40 -11.28
N LYS A 94 6.12 12.69 -11.22
CA LYS A 94 6.63 13.61 -10.20
C LYS A 94 6.24 13.13 -8.80
N LEU A 95 4.99 12.72 -8.62
CA LEU A 95 4.49 12.15 -7.36
C LEU A 95 5.13 10.80 -7.01
N ALA A 96 5.50 9.99 -8.00
CA ALA A 96 6.14 8.68 -7.81
C ALA A 96 7.66 8.76 -7.62
N LYS A 97 8.32 9.75 -8.27
CA LYS A 97 9.74 10.10 -8.10
C LYS A 97 9.99 10.87 -6.82
N THR A 98 8.99 11.62 -6.34
CA THR A 98 8.92 12.00 -4.92
C THR A 98 8.71 10.68 -4.17
N PRO A 99 9.68 10.19 -3.39
CA PRO A 99 9.67 8.81 -2.92
C PRO A 99 8.32 8.48 -2.29
N GLN A 100 7.80 7.31 -2.63
CA GLN A 100 6.60 6.68 -2.07
C GLN A 100 6.73 6.34 -0.56
N SER A 101 7.67 6.99 0.12
CA SER A 101 7.75 7.16 1.56
C SER A 101 7.26 8.57 1.82
N LEU A 102 6.25 8.76 2.67
CA LEU A 102 5.82 10.05 3.22
C LEU A 102 6.96 10.89 3.86
N ILE A 103 8.21 10.43 3.77
CA ILE A 103 9.42 11.05 4.28
C ILE A 103 10.53 10.82 3.22
N PRO A 104 11.07 11.90 2.63
CA PRO A 104 12.25 11.90 1.76
C PRO A 104 13.49 11.23 2.37
N GLU A 105 14.31 10.57 1.55
CA GLU A 105 15.58 9.95 1.98
C GLU A 105 16.63 10.98 2.41
N ASP A 106 16.50 12.23 1.97
CA ASP A 106 17.42 13.32 2.32
C ASP A 106 17.17 13.85 3.74
N LEU A 107 16.04 13.46 4.35
CA LEU A 107 15.66 13.69 5.75
C LEU A 107 16.00 12.46 6.64
N VAL A 108 17.07 11.73 6.29
CA VAL A 108 17.62 10.58 7.04
C VAL A 108 18.19 10.94 8.43
N THR A 109 17.88 12.12 8.98
CA THR A 109 17.83 12.36 10.43
C THR A 109 16.58 11.73 11.09
N ARG A 110 16.18 10.54 10.63
CA ARG A 110 14.91 9.84 10.95
C ARG A 110 14.96 8.97 12.22
N LYS A 111 16.06 9.01 12.99
CA LYS A 111 16.11 8.46 14.35
C LYS A 111 15.46 9.45 15.30
N ASP A 112 14.18 9.24 15.57
CA ASP A 112 13.49 9.89 16.66
C ASP A 112 13.96 9.27 17.97
N ASN A 113 14.94 9.93 18.58
CA ASN A 113 15.50 9.50 19.86
C ASN A 113 14.43 9.42 20.96
N ASP A 114 13.34 10.18 20.84
CA ASP A 114 12.23 10.15 21.80
C ASP A 114 11.57 8.76 21.84
N LEU A 115 11.50 8.06 20.70
CA LEU A 115 10.88 6.73 20.59
C LEU A 115 11.79 5.61 21.11
N ALA A 116 13.11 5.81 21.09
CA ALA A 116 14.10 4.86 21.61
C ALA A 116 14.36 5.03 23.12
N LEU A 117 14.05 6.21 23.66
CA LEU A 117 14.38 6.59 25.03
C LEU A 117 13.81 5.68 26.12
N PRO A 118 12.55 5.19 26.06
CA PRO A 118 12.04 4.27 27.06
C PRO A 118 12.87 2.99 27.20
N TRP A 119 13.25 2.38 26.08
CA TRP A 119 14.09 1.18 26.08
C TRP A 119 15.48 1.45 26.65
N ASN A 120 16.14 2.50 26.15
CA ASN A 120 17.51 2.82 26.58
C ASN A 120 17.57 3.09 28.09
N LYS A 121 16.60 3.84 28.62
CA LYS A 121 16.52 4.11 30.07
C LYS A 121 16.29 2.84 30.89
N ALA A 122 15.46 1.92 30.44
CA ALA A 122 15.22 0.67 31.14
C ALA A 122 16.50 -0.18 31.20
N VAL A 123 17.24 -0.28 30.08
CA VAL A 123 18.52 -0.99 30.02
C VAL A 123 19.57 -0.33 30.92
N GLU A 124 19.69 1.00 30.87
CA GLU A 124 20.62 1.75 31.72
C GLU A 124 20.30 1.58 33.21
N THR A 125 19.02 1.65 33.58
CA THR A 125 18.56 1.51 34.96
C THR A 125 18.82 0.09 35.48
N ALA A 126 18.50 -0.93 34.70
CA ALA A 126 18.73 -2.32 35.08
C ALA A 126 20.22 -2.65 35.23
N LYS A 127 21.10 -2.03 34.41
CA LYS A 127 22.55 -2.14 34.55
C LYS A 127 23.08 -1.40 35.78
N ALA A 128 22.61 -0.16 36.01
CA ALA A 128 23.05 0.66 37.13
C ALA A 128 22.67 0.05 38.49
N LEU A 129 21.52 -0.64 38.57
CA LEU A 129 21.04 -1.30 39.77
C LEU A 129 21.50 -2.76 39.92
N GLY A 130 22.13 -3.34 38.90
CA GLY A 130 22.49 -4.77 38.89
C GLY A 130 21.27 -5.70 38.96
N ASP A 131 20.11 -5.27 38.43
CA ASP A 131 18.88 -6.06 38.46
C ASP A 131 18.89 -7.11 37.34
N GLU A 132 19.38 -8.31 37.67
CA GLU A 132 19.47 -9.44 36.75
C GLU A 132 18.09 -9.88 36.23
N ALA A 133 17.04 -9.78 37.06
CA ALA A 133 15.68 -10.16 36.67
C ALA A 133 15.12 -9.20 35.62
N MET A 134 15.31 -7.89 35.80
CA MET A 134 14.89 -6.90 34.81
C MET A 134 15.71 -7.00 33.52
N GLN A 135 17.00 -7.34 33.59
CA GLN A 135 17.81 -7.60 32.41
C GLN A 135 17.28 -8.81 31.62
N ALA A 136 17.03 -9.95 32.28
CA ALA A 136 16.48 -11.15 31.65
C ALA A 136 15.12 -10.91 30.98
N ASP A 137 14.25 -10.12 31.62
CA ASP A 137 12.97 -9.73 31.05
C ASP A 137 13.11 -8.84 29.81
N LEU A 138 14.03 -7.87 29.83
CA LEU A 138 14.32 -7.04 28.66
C LEU A 138 14.86 -7.88 27.50
N GLU A 139 15.66 -8.92 27.77
CA GLU A 139 16.09 -9.85 26.72
C GLU A 139 14.92 -10.68 26.20
N THR A 140 14.06 -11.18 27.08
CA THR A 140 12.84 -11.92 26.69
C THR A 140 11.94 -11.09 25.79
N ILE A 141 11.73 -9.80 26.11
CA ILE A 141 10.96 -8.88 25.27
C ILE A 141 11.64 -8.68 23.92
N ARG A 142 12.97 -8.47 23.90
CA ARG A 142 13.73 -8.28 22.66
C ARG A 142 13.60 -9.49 21.74
N ASP A 143 13.72 -10.68 22.29
CA ASP A 143 13.69 -11.93 21.53
C ASP A 143 12.27 -12.20 20.99
N ALA A 144 11.23 -11.93 21.79
CA ALA A 144 9.85 -12.00 21.33
C ALA A 144 9.57 -11.01 20.18
N VAL A 145 10.06 -9.78 20.27
CA VAL A 145 9.93 -8.77 19.21
C VAL A 145 10.67 -9.21 17.93
N GLU A 146 11.84 -9.84 18.06
CA GLU A 146 12.62 -10.37 16.93
C GLU A 146 11.87 -11.51 16.24
N VAL A 147 11.37 -12.48 17.00
CA VAL A 147 10.58 -13.61 16.46
C VAL A 147 9.32 -13.11 15.76
N ASN A 148 8.60 -12.16 16.36
CA ASN A 148 7.41 -11.57 15.76
C ASN A 148 7.75 -10.84 14.45
N PHE A 149 8.89 -10.13 14.40
CA PHE A 149 9.37 -9.46 13.20
C PHE A 149 9.75 -10.44 12.09
N THR A 150 10.50 -11.50 12.41
CA THR A 150 10.93 -12.49 11.41
C THR A 150 9.75 -13.19 10.79
N ASN A 151 8.76 -13.56 11.61
CA ASN A 151 7.54 -14.22 11.15
C ASN A 151 6.69 -13.28 10.29
N TYR A 152 6.51 -12.01 10.72
CA TYR A 152 5.83 -10.98 9.92
C TYR A 152 6.47 -10.80 8.54
N MET A 153 7.80 -10.73 8.49
CA MET A 153 8.52 -10.58 7.23
C MET A 153 8.49 -11.82 6.34
N GLN A 154 8.34 -13.00 6.92
CA GLN A 154 8.17 -14.23 6.19
C GLN A 154 6.77 -14.27 5.57
N ASP A 155 5.73 -14.03 6.36
CA ASP A 155 4.34 -14.06 5.89
C ASP A 155 4.07 -12.99 4.82
N ILE A 156 4.69 -11.81 4.90
CA ILE A 156 4.65 -10.81 3.83
C ILE A 156 5.21 -11.36 2.53
N ARG A 157 6.38 -12.01 2.58
CA ARG A 157 7.02 -12.59 1.38
C ARG A 157 6.14 -13.69 0.79
N ASP A 158 5.54 -14.50 1.64
CA ASP A 158 4.67 -15.59 1.22
C ASP A 158 3.39 -15.06 0.56
N VAL A 159 2.76 -14.00 1.11
CA VAL A 159 1.60 -13.35 0.48
C VAL A 159 1.96 -12.69 -0.84
N VAL A 160 3.10 -12.01 -0.95
CA VAL A 160 3.57 -11.44 -2.23
C VAL A 160 3.71 -12.55 -3.29
N ASN A 161 4.36 -13.66 -2.93
CA ASN A 161 4.55 -14.79 -3.83
C ASN A 161 3.21 -15.44 -4.23
N TYR A 162 2.30 -15.62 -3.28
CA TYR A 162 0.96 -16.15 -3.52
C TYR A 162 0.14 -15.26 -4.47
N LEU A 163 0.16 -13.93 -4.26
CA LEU A 163 -0.55 -12.99 -5.13
C LEU A 163 0.02 -12.98 -6.55
N ALA A 164 1.35 -13.08 -6.69
CA ALA A 164 2.00 -13.21 -8.00
C ALA A 164 1.61 -14.52 -8.70
N GLN A 165 1.67 -15.66 -8.00
CA GLN A 165 1.27 -16.96 -8.54
C GLN A 165 -0.21 -17.03 -8.91
N LYS A 166 -1.10 -16.39 -8.14
CA LYS A 166 -2.52 -16.31 -8.46
C LYS A 166 -2.78 -15.53 -9.75
N ALA A 167 -2.05 -14.44 -9.98
CA ALA A 167 -2.10 -13.71 -11.25
C ALA A 167 -1.64 -14.59 -12.43
N ASP A 168 -0.56 -15.34 -12.25
CA ASP A 168 -0.03 -16.25 -13.29
C ASP A 168 -0.92 -17.49 -13.54
N SER A 169 -1.60 -17.99 -12.52
CA SER A 169 -2.51 -19.15 -12.61
C SER A 169 -3.83 -18.80 -13.29
N GLN A 170 -4.37 -17.61 -13.01
CA GLN A 170 -5.52 -17.07 -13.75
C GLN A 170 -5.17 -16.87 -15.23
N TRP A 171 -3.93 -16.48 -15.53
CA TRP A 171 -3.46 -16.36 -16.91
C TRP A 171 -3.36 -17.72 -17.63
N THR A 172 -2.81 -18.74 -16.98
CA THR A 172 -2.58 -20.07 -17.58
C THR A 172 -3.87 -20.91 -17.74
N SER A 173 -4.80 -20.85 -16.77
CA SER A 173 -6.10 -21.54 -16.88
C SER A 173 -7.01 -20.94 -17.95
N THR A 174 -6.89 -19.63 -18.21
CA THR A 174 -7.64 -18.97 -19.28
C THR A 174 -7.11 -19.36 -20.66
N ARG A 175 -5.79 -19.57 -20.76
CA ARG A 175 -5.12 -20.01 -22.00
C ARG A 175 -5.48 -21.44 -22.41
N SER A 176 -5.58 -22.36 -21.45
CA SER A 176 -5.90 -23.77 -21.72
C SER A 176 -7.37 -24.02 -22.07
N GLN A 177 -8.29 -23.12 -21.71
CA GLN A 177 -9.68 -23.17 -22.15
C GLN A 177 -9.92 -22.57 -23.54
N MET A 178 -9.02 -21.71 -24.03
CA MET A 178 -9.11 -21.11 -25.37
C MET A 178 -8.48 -21.97 -26.48
N GLU A 179 -7.53 -22.84 -26.15
CA GLU A 179 -6.98 -23.83 -27.10
C GLU A 179 -7.89 -25.07 -27.14
N GLY A 180 -8.99 -24.97 -27.89
CA GLY A 180 -9.96 -26.04 -28.07
C GLY A 180 -9.35 -27.37 -28.55
N GLY A 181 -9.35 -28.36 -27.65
CA GLY A 181 -9.56 -29.79 -27.90
C GLY A 181 -8.74 -30.49 -28.99
N LYS A 182 -7.74 -31.27 -28.58
CA LYS A 182 -7.50 -32.64 -29.08
C LYS A 182 -6.74 -33.48 -28.06
N THR A 183 -7.35 -34.62 -27.71
CA THR A 183 -6.90 -35.62 -26.74
C THR A 183 -5.60 -36.31 -27.15
N SER A 184 -4.69 -36.54 -26.19
CA SER A 184 -4.05 -37.86 -26.01
C SER A 184 -3.20 -37.92 -24.73
N SER A 185 -3.62 -38.82 -23.83
CA SER A 185 -2.82 -39.73 -22.99
C SER A 185 -1.56 -39.23 -22.28
N VAL A 186 -1.65 -39.30 -20.95
CA VAL A 186 -0.66 -39.88 -20.01
C VAL A 186 0.80 -39.47 -20.23
N LYS A 187 1.28 -38.57 -19.38
CA LYS A 187 2.57 -38.75 -18.72
C LYS A 187 2.36 -38.76 -17.21
N GLU A 188 2.65 -39.91 -16.65
CA GLU A 188 2.74 -40.22 -15.23
C GLU A 188 3.66 -39.24 -14.49
N ASN A 189 3.24 -38.93 -13.26
CA ASN A 189 4.07 -38.77 -12.06
C ASN A 189 5.41 -38.04 -12.23
N ARG A 190 5.37 -36.71 -12.06
CA ARG A 190 6.35 -36.07 -11.18
C ARG A 190 5.69 -35.82 -9.83
N PRO A 191 6.12 -36.48 -8.73
CA PRO A 191 5.76 -36.06 -7.38
C PRO A 191 6.58 -34.81 -7.09
N GLY A 192 6.03 -33.65 -7.46
CA GLY A 192 6.75 -32.38 -7.41
C GLY A 192 5.80 -31.25 -7.05
N VAL A 193 5.40 -31.21 -5.78
CA VAL A 193 5.00 -29.99 -5.05
C VAL A 193 3.88 -29.17 -5.70
N LEU A 194 2.73 -29.81 -5.95
CA LEU A 194 1.43 -29.10 -5.92
C LEU A 194 0.77 -29.43 -4.58
N GLY A 195 1.52 -29.19 -3.49
CA GLY A 195 0.84 -28.84 -2.26
C GLY A 195 0.21 -27.48 -2.55
N GLU A 196 -1.12 -27.41 -2.54
CA GLU A 196 -1.80 -26.16 -2.26
C GLU A 196 -1.11 -25.57 -1.03
N CYS A 197 -0.17 -24.65 -1.25
CA CYS A 197 0.36 -23.84 -0.17
C CYS A 197 -0.81 -22.94 0.18
N ILE A 198 -1.71 -23.46 1.02
CA ILE A 198 -2.78 -22.69 1.64
C ILE A 198 -2.04 -21.65 2.45
N ASN A 199 -1.81 -20.51 1.81
CA ASN A 199 -1.14 -19.41 2.46
C ASN A 199 -2.02 -19.00 3.64
N LYS A 200 -1.43 -18.94 4.83
CA LYS A 200 -2.15 -18.66 6.08
C LYS A 200 -2.94 -17.35 6.00
N PHE A 201 -2.49 -16.43 5.14
CA PHE A 201 -3.12 -15.14 4.89
C PHE A 201 -3.40 -14.93 3.41
N SER A 202 -4.50 -14.24 3.12
CA SER A 202 -4.95 -13.91 1.76
C SER A 202 -4.71 -12.45 1.37
N SER A 203 -4.35 -11.60 2.34
CA SER A 203 -4.09 -10.17 2.13
C SER A 203 -3.13 -9.60 3.16
N PHE A 204 -2.47 -8.49 2.84
CA PHE A 204 -1.60 -7.77 3.77
C PHE A 204 -2.33 -7.30 5.03
N LEU A 205 -3.59 -6.87 4.92
CA LEU A 205 -4.38 -6.42 6.08
C LEU A 205 -4.55 -7.52 7.15
N GLN A 206 -4.75 -8.77 6.72
CA GLN A 206 -4.89 -9.89 7.65
C GLN A 206 -3.59 -10.17 8.41
N ILE A 207 -2.43 -10.06 7.72
CA ILE A 207 -1.11 -10.15 8.34
C ILE A 207 -0.97 -9.04 9.38
N GLU A 208 -1.22 -7.79 8.98
CA GLU A 208 -1.06 -6.63 9.85
C GLU A 208 -1.89 -6.75 11.14
N GLN A 209 -3.17 -7.13 11.02
CA GLN A 209 -4.06 -7.35 12.16
C GLN A 209 -3.59 -8.50 13.07
N HIS A 210 -3.16 -9.62 12.48
CA HIS A 210 -2.68 -10.77 13.24
C HIS A 210 -1.44 -10.41 14.06
N TYR A 211 -0.44 -9.80 13.43
CA TYR A 211 0.82 -9.46 14.08
C TYR A 211 0.69 -8.32 15.07
N ALA A 212 -0.25 -7.39 14.88
CA ALA A 212 -0.58 -6.38 15.89
C ALA A 212 -1.20 -7.01 17.14
N LYS A 213 -2.07 -8.02 16.98
CA LYS A 213 -2.65 -8.75 18.11
C LYS A 213 -1.60 -9.56 18.87
N VAL A 214 -0.79 -10.34 18.16
CA VAL A 214 0.31 -11.14 18.75
C VAL A 214 1.29 -10.23 19.49
N PHE A 215 1.64 -9.08 18.91
CA PHE A 215 2.52 -8.10 19.54
C PHE A 215 1.98 -7.59 20.88
N HIS A 216 0.67 -7.39 20.98
CA HIS A 216 0.07 -6.95 22.23
C HIS A 216 0.18 -8.03 23.32
N GLU A 217 -0.07 -9.29 22.97
CA GLU A 217 -0.14 -10.42 23.89
C GLU A 217 1.24 -11.02 24.26
N MET A 218 2.26 -10.87 23.41
CA MET A 218 3.54 -11.58 23.59
C MET A 218 4.27 -11.25 24.89
N ALA A 219 5.02 -12.21 25.43
CA ALA A 219 5.92 -12.03 26.58
C ALA A 219 5.28 -11.43 27.85
N MET A 220 3.95 -11.46 28.01
CA MET A 220 3.28 -10.94 29.21
C MET A 220 3.40 -11.92 30.39
N ASP A 221 3.26 -13.23 30.14
CA ASP A 221 3.24 -14.25 31.19
C ASP A 221 4.62 -14.79 31.57
N SER A 222 5.65 -14.49 30.77
CA SER A 222 7.02 -15.01 30.93
C SER A 222 7.94 -14.09 31.73
N LEU A 223 7.47 -12.91 32.15
CA LEU A 223 8.30 -11.93 32.85
C LEU A 223 8.52 -12.35 34.32
N VAL A 224 9.69 -12.07 34.85
CA VAL A 224 10.15 -12.47 36.18
C VAL A 224 10.29 -11.27 37.12
N SER A 225 10.71 -10.11 36.61
CA SER A 225 10.92 -8.87 37.37
C SER A 225 9.65 -8.43 38.11
N THR A 226 9.81 -8.11 39.38
CA THR A 226 8.72 -7.60 40.22
C THR A 226 8.13 -6.31 39.67
N THR A 227 8.97 -5.42 39.13
CA THR A 227 8.55 -4.15 38.53
C THR A 227 7.61 -4.36 37.34
N LEU A 228 7.97 -5.28 36.42
CA LEU A 228 7.16 -5.53 35.23
C LEU A 228 5.91 -6.35 35.56
N LYS A 229 5.98 -7.31 36.49
CA LYS A 229 4.79 -8.01 37.00
C LYS A 229 3.80 -7.05 37.64
N MET A 230 4.28 -6.12 38.46
CA MET A 230 3.43 -5.11 39.09
C MET A 230 2.79 -4.17 38.05
N ASP A 231 3.52 -3.78 37.01
CA ASP A 231 2.95 -2.98 35.92
C ASP A 231 1.82 -3.74 35.18
N ILE A 232 1.99 -5.04 34.95
CA ILE A 232 0.93 -5.88 34.36
C ILE A 232 -0.30 -5.91 35.24
N MET A 233 -0.13 -6.07 36.56
CA MET A 233 -1.24 -6.19 37.51
C MET A 233 -1.96 -4.86 37.79
N VAL A 234 -1.23 -3.76 37.87
CA VAL A 234 -1.76 -2.47 38.38
C VAL A 234 -2.04 -1.47 37.25
N ASN A 235 -1.33 -1.58 36.13
CA ASN A 235 -1.31 -0.58 35.07
C ASN A 235 -1.57 -1.20 33.68
N ASP A 236 -2.23 -2.36 33.65
CA ASP A 236 -2.55 -3.14 32.43
C ASP A 236 -1.34 -3.36 31.51
N GLY A 237 -0.13 -3.44 32.08
CA GLY A 237 1.09 -3.67 31.32
C GLY A 237 1.52 -2.47 30.45
N ARG A 238 1.06 -1.25 30.72
CA ARG A 238 1.39 -0.09 29.88
C ARG A 238 2.88 0.18 29.78
N LEU A 239 3.66 0.01 30.85
CA LEU A 239 5.12 0.13 30.78
C LEU A 239 5.70 -0.96 29.88
N VAL A 240 5.24 -2.21 30.06
CA VAL A 240 5.66 -3.34 29.21
C VAL A 240 5.37 -3.05 27.74
N GLN A 241 4.18 -2.55 27.41
CA GLN A 241 3.81 -2.16 26.05
C GLN A 241 4.71 -1.03 25.52
N THR A 242 5.00 -0.01 26.32
CA THR A 242 5.95 1.06 25.97
C THR A 242 7.35 0.52 25.68
N LEU A 243 7.84 -0.44 26.47
CA LEU A 243 9.14 -1.09 26.24
C LEU A 243 9.12 -1.91 24.94
N LYS A 244 8.09 -2.72 24.70
CA LYS A 244 7.90 -3.47 23.44
C LYS A 244 7.92 -2.53 22.23
N GLY A 245 7.15 -1.44 22.26
CA GLY A 245 7.06 -0.48 21.17
C GLY A 245 8.40 0.20 20.88
N SER A 246 9.09 0.63 21.94
CA SER A 246 10.43 1.22 21.84
C SER A 246 11.47 0.22 21.29
N CYS A 247 11.40 -1.04 21.70
CA CYS A 247 12.23 -2.13 21.17
C CYS A 247 11.96 -2.38 19.68
N ALA A 248 10.69 -2.46 19.27
CA ALA A 248 10.30 -2.65 17.87
C ALA A 248 10.75 -1.46 16.99
N TYR A 249 10.70 -0.25 17.52
CA TYR A 249 11.24 0.94 16.86
C TYR A 249 12.76 0.83 16.67
N LEU A 250 13.50 0.48 17.72
CA LEU A 250 14.94 0.25 17.61
C LEU A 250 15.26 -0.83 16.57
N ARG A 251 14.52 -1.95 16.58
CA ARG A 251 14.72 -3.04 15.61
C ARG A 251 14.51 -2.60 14.15
N THR A 252 13.48 -1.82 13.89
CA THR A 252 13.15 -1.35 12.53
C THR A 252 14.11 -0.27 12.02
N VAL A 253 14.53 0.65 12.88
CA VAL A 253 15.38 1.77 12.50
C VAL A 253 16.87 1.42 12.48
N THR A 254 17.34 0.53 13.35
CA THR A 254 18.76 0.14 13.39
C THR A 254 19.10 -0.99 12.42
N LYS A 255 18.23 -2.01 12.29
CA LYS A 255 18.52 -3.23 11.51
C LYS A 255 17.68 -3.35 10.22
N GLY A 256 16.53 -2.67 10.13
CA GLY A 256 15.52 -2.92 9.09
C GLY A 256 15.42 -1.87 7.98
N LYS A 257 16.34 -0.90 7.89
CA LYS A 257 16.32 0.20 6.90
C LYS A 257 14.94 0.86 6.73
N TYR A 258 14.28 1.20 7.83
CA TYR A 258 12.97 1.88 7.81
C TYR A 258 11.79 1.05 7.29
N ASN A 259 11.76 -0.24 7.63
CA ASN A 259 10.59 -1.09 7.48
C ASN A 259 9.38 -0.55 8.29
N LYS A 260 8.17 -0.66 7.73
CA LYS A 260 6.89 -0.24 8.35
C LYS A 260 6.49 -1.06 9.58
N TYR A 261 7.12 -2.20 9.86
CA TYR A 261 6.73 -3.13 10.93
C TYR A 261 6.35 -2.47 12.25
N CYS A 262 7.20 -1.59 12.83
CA CYS A 262 6.88 -0.97 14.13
C CYS A 262 5.64 -0.07 14.08
N TYR A 263 5.38 0.58 12.95
CA TYR A 263 4.18 1.38 12.72
C TYR A 263 2.95 0.54 12.41
N VAL A 264 3.11 -0.74 12.10
CA VAL A 264 2.00 -1.68 11.94
C VAL A 264 1.63 -2.26 13.31
N VAL A 265 2.60 -2.80 14.04
CA VAL A 265 2.30 -3.58 15.25
C VAL A 265 2.22 -2.74 16.53
N ALA A 266 2.87 -1.57 16.55
CA ALA A 266 3.03 -0.75 17.76
C ALA A 266 2.63 0.72 17.57
N TYR A 267 1.82 1.04 16.56
CA TYR A 267 1.46 2.44 16.23
C TYR A 267 0.97 3.24 17.43
N ASP A 268 -0.04 2.74 18.14
CA ASP A 268 -0.67 3.44 19.25
C ASP A 268 0.31 3.67 20.41
N VAL A 269 1.20 2.71 20.64
CA VAL A 269 2.25 2.81 21.67
C VAL A 269 3.26 3.90 21.29
N LEU A 270 3.73 3.91 20.04
CA LEU A 270 4.68 4.90 19.55
C LEU A 270 4.06 6.31 19.55
N ALA A 271 2.80 6.43 19.15
CA ALA A 271 2.04 7.67 19.19
C ALA A 271 1.96 8.22 20.63
N ARG A 272 1.70 7.34 21.61
CA ARG A 272 1.68 7.69 23.03
C ARG A 272 3.04 8.16 23.56
N ILE A 273 4.11 7.43 23.26
CA ILE A 273 5.47 7.81 23.66
C ILE A 273 5.77 9.22 23.14
N LYS A 274 5.49 9.47 21.86
CA LYS A 274 5.75 10.77 21.26
C LYS A 274 4.88 11.88 21.85
N SER A 275 3.59 11.62 22.08
CA SER A 275 2.69 12.60 22.66
C SER A 275 3.12 13.00 24.07
N ASP A 276 3.59 12.06 24.89
CA ASP A 276 4.07 12.35 26.24
C ASP A 276 5.38 13.14 26.22
N VAL A 277 6.31 12.81 25.31
CA VAL A 277 7.56 13.59 25.17
C VAL A 277 7.26 15.03 24.68
N CYS A 278 6.34 15.20 23.74
CA CYS A 278 5.91 16.52 23.29
C CYS A 278 5.15 17.30 24.38
N ALA A 279 4.33 16.62 25.19
CA ALA A 279 3.62 17.22 26.30
C ALA A 279 4.59 17.72 27.38
N LYS A 280 5.66 16.98 27.69
CA LYS A 280 6.72 17.42 28.62
C LYS A 280 7.40 18.74 28.23
N LYS A 281 7.44 19.07 26.93
CA LYS A 281 8.01 20.32 26.44
C LYS A 281 7.08 21.53 26.59
N SER A 282 5.77 21.30 26.76
CA SER A 282 4.74 22.35 26.66
C SER A 282 3.83 22.46 27.87
N LYS A 283 3.67 21.41 28.66
CA LYS A 283 2.77 21.34 29.83
C LYS A 283 3.56 21.09 31.10
N LEU A 284 3.13 21.74 32.19
CA LEU A 284 3.76 21.63 33.51
C LEU A 284 3.69 20.22 34.10
N ASN A 285 2.57 19.52 33.88
CA ASN A 285 2.40 18.12 34.32
C ASN A 285 3.06 17.10 33.38
N GLY A 286 3.51 17.52 32.19
CA GLY A 286 4.16 16.67 31.21
C GLY A 286 3.32 15.51 30.66
N ILE A 287 2.00 15.54 30.82
CA ILE A 287 1.09 14.45 30.43
C ILE A 287 0.19 14.89 29.27
N CYS A 288 0.10 14.04 28.23
CA CYS A 288 -0.79 14.27 27.11
C CYS A 288 -2.26 13.97 27.46
N ASN A 289 -3.20 14.54 26.72
CA ASN A 289 -4.61 14.21 26.93
C ASN A 289 -4.92 12.94 26.13
N THR A 290 -5.48 11.93 26.79
CA THR A 290 -5.94 10.71 26.14
C THR A 290 -7.42 10.84 25.79
N VAL A 291 -7.78 10.41 24.59
CA VAL A 291 -9.18 10.36 24.13
C VAL A 291 -9.61 8.90 24.04
N VAL A 292 -10.83 8.61 24.47
CA VAL A 292 -11.41 7.26 24.37
C VAL A 292 -11.64 6.90 22.90
N PRO A 293 -11.35 5.66 22.46
CA PRO A 293 -11.50 5.26 21.06
C PRO A 293 -12.90 5.47 20.47
N SER A 294 -13.96 5.48 21.28
CA SER A 294 -15.33 5.77 20.84
C SER A 294 -15.56 7.25 20.49
N ILE A 295 -14.79 8.15 21.10
CA ILE A 295 -14.94 9.61 20.91
C ILE A 295 -14.04 10.09 19.77
N TYR A 296 -12.84 9.54 19.64
CA TYR A 296 -11.83 10.02 18.69
C TYR A 296 -12.36 10.10 17.22
N PRO A 297 -13.11 9.13 16.68
CA PRO A 297 -13.67 9.22 15.33
C PRO A 297 -14.67 10.34 15.12
N ALA A 298 -15.33 10.81 16.19
CA ALA A 298 -16.28 11.92 16.13
C ALA A 298 -15.58 13.30 16.20
N MET A 299 -14.29 13.33 16.55
CA MET A 299 -13.52 14.57 16.62
C MET A 299 -13.10 15.02 15.22
N HIS A 300 -13.26 16.31 14.95
CA HIS A 300 -12.88 16.92 13.67
C HIS A 300 -11.90 18.06 13.90
N MET A 301 -11.01 18.27 12.94
CA MET A 301 -10.08 19.40 12.95
C MET A 301 -10.85 20.72 12.88
N ASP A 302 -10.69 21.58 13.88
CA ASP A 302 -11.27 22.93 13.84
C ASP A 302 -10.50 23.83 12.87
N ARG A 303 -11.07 23.98 11.66
CA ARG A 303 -10.52 24.82 10.61
C ARG A 303 -10.44 26.30 11.00
N ARG A 304 -11.35 26.80 11.85
CA ARG A 304 -11.34 28.20 12.30
C ARG A 304 -10.15 28.46 13.20
N TRP A 305 -9.90 27.54 14.15
CA TRP A 305 -8.74 27.62 15.02
C TRP A 305 -7.41 27.57 14.25
N ILE A 306 -7.28 26.67 13.27
CA ILE A 306 -6.07 26.57 12.43
C ILE A 306 -5.78 27.89 11.68
N ARG A 307 -6.82 28.52 11.10
CA ARG A 307 -6.65 29.81 10.40
C ARG A 307 -6.15 30.89 11.35
N LYS A 308 -6.84 31.06 12.49
CA LYS A 308 -6.47 32.04 13.51
C LYS A 308 -5.04 31.85 13.99
N TYR A 309 -4.59 30.61 14.21
CA TYR A 309 -3.22 30.34 14.64
C TYR A 309 -2.17 30.71 13.59
N LYS A 310 -2.46 30.46 12.30
CA LYS A 310 -1.57 30.87 11.19
C LYS A 310 -1.45 32.39 11.12
N ASP A 311 -2.57 33.10 11.25
CA ASP A 311 -2.58 34.56 11.20
C ASP A 311 -1.78 35.17 12.37
N ILE A 312 -1.92 34.63 13.57
CA ILE A 312 -1.13 35.04 14.75
C ILE A 312 0.37 34.78 14.52
N ARG A 313 0.75 33.64 13.93
CA ARG A 313 2.15 33.33 13.62
C ARG A 313 2.75 34.22 12.54
N LEU A 314 1.94 34.72 11.62
CA LEU A 314 2.36 35.65 10.56
C LEU A 314 2.49 37.09 11.07
N LEU A 315 1.69 37.49 12.07
CA LEU A 315 1.77 38.80 12.73
C LEU A 315 2.89 38.91 13.79
N GLY A 316 3.45 37.77 14.22
CA GLY A 316 4.58 37.70 15.15
C GLY A 316 5.96 37.62 14.48
N LYS A 317 6.03 37.87 13.17
CA LYS A 317 7.26 38.11 12.40
C LYS A 317 7.25 39.54 11.88
#